data_AF-A0A7X9IEA5-F1
#
_entry.id   AF-A0A7X9IEA5-F1
#
_cell.length_a   1.000
_cell.length_b   1.000
_cell.length_c   1.000
_cell.angle_alpha   90.00
_cell.angle_beta   90.00
_cell.angle_gamma   90.00
#
_symmetry.space_group_name_H-M   'P 1'
#
loop_
_entity.id
_entity.type
_entity.pdbx_description
1 polymer ?
#
loop_
_entity_poly.entity_id
_entity_poly.type
_entity_poly.pdbx_seq_one_letter_code
_entity_poly.pdbx_strand_id
1 'polypeptide(L)'
;MRNSRVLYVLPALTVVLMVLSGSASAMGYTSACGVAGQSAPPSIRGYFDGMKGTALAEFQSQGQPDSGAIPAFPVGTEPAQTGGVKSVRKAFLYSLVLPGAGQVYTGSKLKGALFLALEAASWFGYISFHSEGNSKTDEFNLYADTYWSQDRYEDFLYINWSVRDDDSVFQDPGDPSSGYFFTHHLPDTKTQQYYEMIGKYNQFVFGWADVAPLTSPDPDATEHTTSAMRLHYMDMRHDANVAYDRATASLMVMMANHLVSAFEAAFSAKRHNNRLAADGGGFSIRAVKAQSGREQFPMLTMRYRF
;
A
#
# COMPACT_ATOMS: atom_id res chain seq x y z
N MET A 1 34.57 32.83 -6.35
CA MET A 1 34.54 31.59 -5.55
C MET A 1 33.14 30.99 -5.67
N ARG A 2 33.06 29.78 -6.23
CA ARG A 2 31.83 29.12 -6.68
C ARG A 2 31.27 28.29 -5.52
N ASN A 3 30.12 28.68 -4.95
CA ASN A 3 29.48 27.93 -3.88
C ASN A 3 28.60 26.83 -4.47
N SER A 4 29.12 25.61 -4.44
CA SER A 4 28.43 24.37 -4.82
C SER A 4 27.38 24.02 -3.76
N ARG A 5 26.09 24.17 -4.08
CA ARG A 5 25.01 23.61 -3.26
C ARG A 5 24.82 22.14 -3.66
N VAL A 6 25.37 21.24 -2.87
CA VAL A 6 25.09 19.79 -2.95
C VAL A 6 23.64 19.57 -2.52
N LEU A 7 22.82 19.10 -3.45
CA LEU A 7 21.39 18.82 -3.27
C LEU A 7 21.25 17.41 -2.66
N TYR A 8 21.02 17.32 -1.35
CA TYR A 8 20.65 16.07 -0.70
C TYR A 8 19.20 15.71 -1.08
N VAL A 9 19.02 14.83 -2.08
CA VAL A 9 17.71 14.25 -2.50
C VAL A 9 17.65 12.73 -2.22
N LEU A 10 18.65 12.15 -1.55
CA LEU A 10 18.82 10.70 -1.46
C LEU A 10 18.56 10.11 -0.06
N PRO A 11 17.33 10.16 0.45
CA PRO A 11 16.86 9.05 1.29
C PRO A 11 15.62 8.33 0.74
N ALA A 12 14.81 8.98 -0.11
CA ALA A 12 13.58 8.37 -0.64
C ALA A 12 13.84 7.37 -1.78
N LEU A 13 14.87 7.61 -2.61
CA LEU A 13 15.21 6.72 -3.73
C LEU A 13 15.81 5.39 -3.25
N THR A 14 16.48 5.39 -2.09
CA THR A 14 17.16 4.21 -1.53
C THR A 14 16.15 3.21 -0.96
N VAL A 15 15.04 3.69 -0.38
CA VAL A 15 13.95 2.82 0.11
C VAL A 15 13.23 2.15 -1.06
N VAL A 16 13.00 2.88 -2.16
CA VAL A 16 12.39 2.33 -3.38
C VAL A 16 13.30 1.30 -4.06
N LEU A 17 14.62 1.50 -4.07
CA LEU A 17 15.56 0.52 -4.62
C LEU A 17 15.68 -0.74 -3.73
N MET A 18 15.65 -0.59 -2.40
CA MET A 18 15.72 -1.74 -1.47
C MET A 18 14.51 -2.67 -1.55
N VAL A 19 13.32 -2.11 -1.82
CA VAL A 19 12.10 -2.91 -2.04
C VAL A 19 12.16 -3.67 -3.38
N LEU A 20 12.92 -3.16 -4.35
CA LEU A 20 13.11 -3.81 -5.67
C LEU A 20 14.32 -4.75 -5.73
N SER A 21 15.30 -4.62 -4.83
CA SER A 21 16.59 -5.33 -4.90
C SER A 21 16.75 -6.52 -3.93
N GLY A 22 15.63 -7.13 -3.49
CA GLY A 22 15.60 -8.44 -2.82
C GLY A 22 16.84 -8.76 -1.97
N SER A 23 16.92 -8.21 -0.76
CA SER A 23 17.94 -8.61 0.20
C SER A 23 17.39 -8.55 1.62
N ALA A 24 16.55 -9.54 1.94
CA ALA A 24 16.40 -9.99 3.31
C ALA A 24 17.43 -11.11 3.52
N SER A 25 18.61 -10.75 4.01
CA SER A 25 19.54 -11.70 4.60
C SER A 25 18.90 -12.26 5.87
N ALA A 26 18.19 -13.39 5.76
CA ALA A 26 17.80 -14.18 6.93
C ALA A 26 19.00 -15.04 7.32
N MET A 27 19.81 -14.52 8.22
CA MET A 27 20.94 -15.20 8.86
C MET A 27 20.49 -15.61 10.27
N GLY A 28 20.51 -16.92 10.55
CA GLY A 28 20.54 -17.45 11.92
C GLY A 28 19.25 -18.07 12.43
N TYR A 29 19.14 -19.39 12.30
CA TYR A 29 18.28 -20.24 13.12
C TYR A 29 18.61 -20.06 14.61
N THR A 30 17.62 -19.73 15.44
CA THR A 30 17.52 -20.23 16.82
C THR A 30 16.04 -20.40 17.18
N SER A 31 15.67 -21.63 17.51
CA SER A 31 14.35 -22.01 18.04
C SER A 31 14.05 -21.28 19.35
N ALA A 32 12.87 -20.66 19.46
CA ALA A 32 12.21 -20.44 20.74
C ALA A 32 10.69 -20.24 20.54
N CYS A 33 9.94 -21.03 21.28
CA CYS A 33 8.50 -21.03 21.47
C CYS A 33 7.92 -19.64 21.80
N GLY A 34 6.73 -19.33 21.28
CA GLY A 34 5.97 -18.14 21.67
C GLY A 34 4.84 -17.77 20.70
N VAL A 35 3.62 -18.21 21.02
CA VAL A 35 2.36 -17.86 20.35
C VAL A 35 2.11 -16.35 20.37
N ALA A 36 1.87 -15.76 19.21
CA ALA A 36 1.14 -14.49 19.06
C ALA A 36 0.35 -14.55 17.75
N GLY A 37 -0.98 -14.57 17.86
CA GLY A 37 -1.89 -14.56 16.72
C GLY A 37 -1.68 -13.34 15.84
N GLN A 38 -1.34 -13.57 14.58
CA GLN A 38 -1.39 -12.54 13.55
C GLN A 38 -2.81 -12.53 12.99
N SER A 39 -3.57 -11.51 13.38
CA SER A 39 -4.84 -11.18 12.75
C SER A 39 -4.62 -10.85 11.28
N ALA A 40 -5.53 -11.34 10.43
CA ALA A 40 -5.54 -11.01 9.01
C ALA A 40 -5.57 -9.48 8.83
N PRO A 41 -4.82 -8.93 7.85
CA PRO A 41 -4.89 -7.51 7.54
C PRO A 41 -6.33 -7.14 7.13
N PRO A 42 -6.83 -5.96 7.54
CA PRO A 42 -8.22 -5.56 7.30
C PRO A 42 -8.53 -5.54 5.80
N SER A 43 -9.68 -6.12 5.43
CA SER A 43 -10.11 -6.17 4.03
C SER A 43 -10.27 -4.77 3.43
N ILE A 44 -9.68 -4.58 2.24
CA ILE A 44 -9.65 -3.38 1.42
C ILE A 44 -11.06 -2.77 1.15
N ARG A 45 -12.12 -3.58 1.27
CA ARG A 45 -13.51 -3.17 1.08
C ARG A 45 -13.90 -2.01 2.01
N GLY A 46 -13.41 -1.99 3.26
CA GLY A 46 -13.68 -0.91 4.21
C GLY A 46 -13.01 0.43 3.89
N TYR A 47 -11.93 0.44 3.11
CA TYR A 47 -11.19 1.67 2.76
C TYR A 47 -11.80 2.40 1.56
N PHE A 48 -12.23 1.66 0.54
CA PHE A 48 -12.83 2.23 -0.68
C PHE A 48 -14.27 2.71 -0.51
N ASP A 49 -15.03 2.13 0.43
CA ASP A 49 -16.39 2.59 0.72
C ASP A 49 -16.39 4.00 1.35
N GLY A 50 -15.27 4.45 1.93
CA GLY A 50 -15.09 5.82 2.44
C GLY A 50 -14.77 6.89 1.38
N MET A 51 -14.22 6.53 0.21
CA MET A 51 -13.83 7.49 -0.83
C MET A 51 -14.96 7.84 -1.82
N LYS A 52 -15.98 6.99 -1.96
CA LYS A 52 -17.06 7.18 -2.94
C LYS A 52 -18.04 8.31 -2.58
N GLY A 53 -18.02 8.80 -1.34
CA GLY A 53 -19.04 9.73 -0.81
C GLY A 53 -18.80 11.23 -1.04
N THR A 54 -17.62 11.69 -1.45
CA THR A 54 -17.26 13.12 -1.30
C THR A 54 -16.75 13.84 -2.56
N ALA A 55 -16.55 13.15 -3.68
CA ALA A 55 -15.94 13.77 -4.87
C ALA A 55 -16.88 14.01 -6.06
N LEU A 56 -18.11 13.49 -6.03
CA LEU A 56 -19.01 13.47 -7.21
C LEU A 56 -20.03 14.61 -7.27
N ALA A 57 -20.17 15.45 -6.23
CA ALA A 57 -21.24 16.45 -6.18
C ALA A 57 -20.86 17.85 -6.73
N GLU A 58 -19.59 18.14 -7.04
CA GLU A 58 -19.16 19.52 -7.33
C GLU A 58 -18.67 19.77 -8.77
N PHE A 59 -18.77 18.78 -9.67
CA PHE A 59 -18.20 18.87 -11.03
C PHE A 59 -19.19 19.30 -12.13
N GLN A 60 -20.44 19.66 -11.81
CA GLN A 60 -21.48 19.98 -12.82
C GLN A 60 -21.87 21.46 -12.91
N SER A 61 -21.04 22.39 -12.45
CA SER A 61 -21.35 23.81 -12.59
C SER A 61 -20.08 24.62 -12.90
N GLN A 62 -19.76 24.78 -14.18
CA GLN A 62 -19.36 26.06 -14.79
C GLN A 62 -19.07 25.90 -16.28
N GLY A 63 -19.89 26.59 -17.10
CA GLY A 63 -19.84 26.59 -18.56
C GLY A 63 -18.85 27.60 -19.15
N GLN A 64 -18.33 27.17 -20.31
CA GLN A 64 -17.67 27.76 -21.49
C GLN A 64 -17.33 29.28 -21.62
N PRO A 65 -16.24 29.65 -22.35
CA PRO A 65 -15.72 31.02 -22.43
C PRO A 65 -16.09 31.77 -23.73
N ASP A 66 -16.18 33.10 -23.65
CA ASP A 66 -16.36 33.99 -24.81
C ASP A 66 -15.03 34.51 -25.39
N SER A 67 -15.02 34.63 -26.72
CA SER A 67 -13.90 34.96 -27.59
C SER A 67 -13.59 36.47 -27.68
N GLY A 68 -12.31 36.83 -27.84
CA GLY A 68 -11.92 38.20 -28.24
C GLY A 68 -10.42 38.41 -28.47
N ALA A 69 -10.04 38.50 -29.74
CA ALA A 69 -8.89 39.16 -30.41
C ALA A 69 -7.50 39.31 -29.74
N ILE A 70 -6.47 38.96 -30.53
CA ILE A 70 -5.01 39.02 -30.28
C ILE A 70 -4.43 40.39 -30.68
N PRO A 71 -3.44 40.94 -29.94
CA PRO A 71 -2.37 41.73 -30.52
C PRO A 71 -0.99 41.06 -30.36
N ALA A 72 -0.13 41.30 -31.35
CA ALA A 72 1.13 40.62 -31.60
C ALA A 72 2.33 41.08 -30.71
N PHE A 73 3.19 40.09 -30.42
CA PHE A 73 4.58 39.99 -29.93
C PHE A 73 5.35 41.22 -29.39
N PRO A 74 6.20 40.97 -28.37
CA PRO A 74 7.61 40.76 -28.69
C PRO A 74 8.17 39.44 -28.13
N VAL A 75 8.97 38.77 -28.95
CA VAL A 75 9.74 37.58 -28.58
C VAL A 75 10.84 37.98 -27.58
N GLY A 76 10.67 37.53 -26.35
CA GLY A 76 11.67 37.56 -25.28
C GLY A 76 11.62 36.22 -24.56
N THR A 77 12.74 35.51 -24.59
CA THR A 77 12.93 34.15 -24.08
C THR A 77 12.94 34.11 -22.56
N GLU A 78 11.79 33.82 -21.92
CA GLU A 78 11.62 33.00 -20.71
C GLU A 78 10.10 32.69 -20.60
N PRO A 79 9.66 31.46 -20.25
CA PRO A 79 8.24 31.22 -20.08
C PRO A 79 7.73 32.11 -18.94
N ALA A 80 6.92 33.10 -19.31
CA ALA A 80 6.29 34.03 -18.41
C ALA A 80 5.68 33.27 -17.22
N GLN A 81 6.02 33.67 -16.00
CA GLN A 81 5.37 33.19 -14.79
C GLN A 81 3.95 33.77 -14.71
N THR A 82 3.09 33.36 -15.64
CA THR A 82 1.68 33.74 -15.70
C THR A 82 0.91 32.89 -14.70
N GLY A 83 0.86 33.35 -13.46
CA GLY A 83 0.01 32.72 -12.48
C GLY A 83 0.16 33.41 -11.15
N GLY A 84 -0.80 34.28 -10.83
CA GLY A 84 -0.95 34.87 -9.51
C GLY A 84 -1.04 33.82 -8.40
N VAL A 85 -1.33 34.29 -7.18
CA VAL A 85 -1.33 33.47 -5.96
C VAL A 85 -2.07 32.14 -6.16
N LYS A 86 -1.39 31.03 -5.85
CA LYS A 86 -1.91 29.66 -5.97
C LYS A 86 -2.44 29.19 -4.61
N SER A 87 -3.53 28.43 -4.62
CA SER A 87 -4.10 27.89 -3.38
C SER A 87 -3.32 26.68 -2.90
N VAL A 88 -2.76 26.78 -1.69
CA VAL A 88 -2.04 25.68 -1.02
C VAL A 88 -2.96 24.48 -0.78
N ARG A 89 -4.21 24.73 -0.37
CA ARG A 89 -5.21 23.67 -0.14
C ARG A 89 -5.55 22.92 -1.43
N LYS A 90 -5.75 23.64 -2.54
CA LYS A 90 -6.02 23.01 -3.84
C LYS A 90 -4.83 22.18 -4.31
N ALA A 91 -3.62 22.72 -4.21
CA ALA A 91 -2.40 21.99 -4.57
C ALA A 91 -2.25 20.68 -3.78
N PHE A 92 -2.47 20.74 -2.47
CA PHE A 92 -2.46 19.56 -1.61
C PHE A 92 -3.49 18.52 -2.04
N LEU A 93 -4.76 18.92 -2.17
CA LEU A 93 -5.86 18.00 -2.51
C LEU A 93 -5.70 17.36 -3.88
N TYR A 94 -5.22 18.12 -4.87
CA TYR A 94 -4.94 17.56 -6.19
C TYR A 94 -3.90 16.45 -6.13
N SER A 95 -2.78 16.67 -5.43
CA SER A 95 -1.74 15.64 -5.30
C SER A 95 -2.12 14.50 -4.35
N LEU A 96 -3.06 14.73 -3.43
CA LEU A 96 -3.60 13.67 -2.58
C LEU A 96 -4.46 12.69 -3.37
N VAL A 97 -5.28 13.20 -4.30
CA VAL A 97 -6.11 12.36 -5.19
C VAL A 97 -5.26 11.70 -6.26
N LEU A 98 -4.38 12.47 -6.90
CA LEU A 98 -3.52 12.00 -7.96
C LEU A 98 -2.10 12.53 -7.76
N PRO A 99 -1.15 11.67 -7.33
CA PRO A 99 0.23 12.08 -7.10
C PRO A 99 0.82 12.80 -8.31
N GLY A 100 1.33 14.01 -8.07
CA GLY A 100 1.89 14.88 -9.10
C GLY A 100 0.97 15.98 -9.62
N ALA A 101 -0.36 15.89 -9.43
CA ALA A 101 -1.31 16.85 -10.01
C ALA A 101 -1.18 18.27 -9.40
N GLY A 102 -0.95 18.37 -8.09
CA GLY A 102 -0.68 19.64 -7.39
C GLY A 102 0.64 20.29 -7.80
N GLN A 103 1.65 19.51 -8.16
CA GLN A 103 2.91 20.01 -8.71
C GLN A 103 2.69 20.62 -10.09
N VAL A 104 1.89 19.97 -10.95
CA VAL A 104 1.49 20.54 -12.24
C VAL A 104 0.70 21.84 -12.04
N TYR A 105 -0.24 21.87 -11.08
CA TYR A 105 -1.00 23.07 -10.73
C TYR A 105 -0.11 24.26 -10.31
N THR A 106 0.98 23.98 -9.60
CA THR A 106 1.98 24.97 -9.17
C THR A 106 3.07 25.24 -10.21
N GLY A 107 2.96 24.65 -11.41
CA GLY A 107 3.88 24.88 -12.54
C GLY A 107 5.09 23.95 -12.61
N SER A 108 5.28 23.07 -11.63
CA SER A 108 6.41 22.13 -11.56
C SER A 108 6.11 20.82 -12.30
N LYS A 109 6.03 20.87 -13.64
CA LYS A 109 5.69 19.71 -14.49
C LYS A 109 6.61 18.49 -14.29
N LEU A 110 7.92 18.71 -14.18
CA LEU A 110 8.88 17.62 -13.97
C LEU A 110 8.63 16.87 -12.67
N LYS A 111 8.37 17.59 -11.57
CA LYS A 111 8.04 16.96 -10.28
C LYS A 111 6.72 16.19 -10.36
N GLY A 112 5.73 16.78 -11.04
CA GLY A 112 4.46 16.11 -11.30
C GLY A 112 4.64 14.78 -12.04
N ALA A 113 5.43 14.80 -13.11
CA ALA A 113 5.74 13.61 -13.89
C ALA A 113 6.47 12.54 -13.08
N LEU A 114 7.40 12.92 -12.18
CA LEU A 114 8.11 11.97 -11.33
C LEU A 114 7.19 11.27 -10.32
N PHE A 115 6.31 12.02 -9.65
CA PHE A 115 5.33 11.43 -8.72
C PHE A 115 4.33 10.51 -9.43
N LEU A 116 3.89 10.92 -10.63
CA LEU A 116 2.99 10.09 -11.45
C LEU A 116 3.68 8.84 -11.98
N ALA A 117 4.95 8.93 -12.38
CA ALA A 117 5.73 7.79 -12.83
C ALA A 117 5.95 6.78 -11.69
N LEU A 118 6.25 7.25 -10.47
CA LEU A 118 6.35 6.40 -9.30
C LEU A 118 5.02 5.73 -8.95
N GLU A 119 3.91 6.47 -9.08
CA GLU A 119 2.56 5.92 -8.88
C GLU A 119 2.28 4.78 -9.87
N ALA A 120 2.51 5.02 -11.17
CA ALA A 120 2.30 4.03 -12.22
C ALA A 120 3.19 2.78 -12.04
N ALA A 121 4.46 2.97 -11.68
CA ALA A 121 5.38 1.88 -11.40
C ALA A 121 4.92 1.03 -10.21
N SER A 122 4.40 1.68 -9.17
CA SER A 122 3.94 0.99 -7.96
C SER A 122 2.63 0.21 -8.21
N TRP A 123 1.69 0.77 -8.98
CA TRP A 123 0.51 0.04 -9.46
C TRP A 123 0.88 -1.17 -10.30
N PHE A 124 1.83 -1.01 -11.24
CA PHE A 124 2.32 -2.10 -12.05
C PHE A 124 2.94 -3.21 -11.19
N GLY A 125 3.76 -2.84 -10.21
CA GLY A 125 4.33 -3.78 -9.23
C GLY A 125 3.26 -4.52 -8.45
N TYR A 126 2.28 -3.79 -7.88
CA TYR A 126 1.17 -4.40 -7.15
C TYR A 126 0.40 -5.41 -8.00
N ILE A 127 -0.03 -5.03 -9.20
CA ILE A 127 -0.81 -5.90 -10.09
C ILE A 127 -0.01 -7.15 -10.47
N SER A 128 1.27 -6.97 -10.82
CA SER A 128 2.13 -8.08 -11.25
C SER A 128 2.35 -9.09 -10.11
N PHE A 129 2.78 -8.61 -8.93
CA PHE A 129 3.06 -9.49 -7.79
C PHE A 129 1.79 -10.10 -7.19
N HIS A 130 0.67 -9.38 -7.20
CA HIS A 130 -0.60 -9.92 -6.73
C HIS A 130 -1.12 -11.02 -7.66
N SER A 131 -0.97 -10.83 -8.98
CA SER A 131 -1.28 -11.87 -9.97
C SER A 131 -0.39 -13.09 -9.82
N GLU A 132 0.90 -12.90 -9.55
CA GLU A 132 1.84 -13.99 -9.27
C GLU A 132 1.44 -14.77 -8.00
N GLY A 133 1.09 -14.06 -6.93
CA GLY A 133 0.59 -14.67 -5.70
C GLY A 133 -0.64 -15.54 -5.95
N ASN A 134 -1.61 -15.03 -6.73
CA ASN A 134 -2.81 -15.80 -7.09
C ASN A 134 -2.48 -17.07 -7.88
N SER A 135 -1.58 -16.99 -8.87
CA SER A 135 -1.14 -18.17 -9.63
C SER A 135 -0.51 -19.22 -8.73
N LYS A 136 0.38 -18.80 -7.81
CA LYS A 136 1.01 -19.71 -6.85
C LYS A 136 0.01 -20.29 -5.85
N THR A 137 -1.03 -19.54 -5.49
CA THR A 137 -2.16 -20.05 -4.71
C THR A 137 -2.92 -21.14 -5.43
N ASP A 138 -3.22 -20.95 -6.70
CA ASP A 138 -3.87 -21.99 -7.51
C ASP A 138 -3.01 -23.25 -7.61
N GLU A 139 -1.68 -23.09 -7.76
CA GLU A 139 -0.73 -24.20 -7.78
C GLU A 139 -0.71 -25.00 -6.48
N PHE A 140 -0.59 -24.35 -5.31
CA PHE A 140 -0.55 -25.10 -4.05
C PHE A 140 -1.91 -25.69 -3.68
N ASN A 141 -3.02 -25.01 -4.02
CA ASN A 141 -4.37 -25.55 -3.80
C ASN A 141 -4.57 -26.83 -4.62
N LEU A 142 -4.17 -26.82 -5.90
CA LEU A 142 -4.23 -28.00 -6.75
C LEU A 142 -3.35 -29.14 -6.19
N TYR A 143 -2.15 -28.81 -5.71
CA TYR A 143 -1.27 -29.80 -5.07
C TYR A 143 -1.93 -30.43 -3.84
N ALA A 144 -2.49 -29.62 -2.94
CA ALA A 144 -3.24 -30.11 -1.79
C ALA A 144 -4.43 -30.97 -2.19
N ASP A 145 -5.22 -30.54 -3.19
CA ASP A 145 -6.36 -31.30 -3.68
C ASP A 145 -5.97 -32.65 -4.29
N THR A 146 -4.74 -32.78 -4.77
CA THR A 146 -4.22 -34.01 -5.36
C THR A 146 -3.67 -34.97 -4.29
N TYR A 147 -3.02 -34.45 -3.25
CA TYR A 147 -2.19 -35.24 -2.34
C TYR A 147 -2.62 -35.22 -0.87
N TRP A 148 -3.62 -34.41 -0.52
CA TRP A 148 -4.24 -34.42 0.78
C TRP A 148 -5.68 -34.93 0.67
N SER A 149 -6.01 -35.93 1.49
CA SER A 149 -7.32 -36.59 1.49
C SER A 149 -7.97 -36.46 2.85
N GLN A 150 -9.21 -35.95 2.85
CA GLN A 150 -10.05 -35.89 4.03
C GLN A 150 -10.34 -37.30 4.56
N ASP A 151 -10.71 -38.25 3.69
CA ASP A 151 -10.97 -39.65 4.10
C ASP A 151 -9.79 -40.27 4.89
N ARG A 152 -8.55 -40.00 4.50
CA ARG A 152 -7.36 -40.49 5.24
C ARG A 152 -7.24 -39.86 6.62
N TYR A 153 -7.57 -38.57 6.73
CA TYR A 153 -7.61 -37.88 8.00
C TYR A 153 -8.73 -38.43 8.90
N GLU A 154 -9.92 -38.68 8.33
CA GLU A 154 -11.04 -39.30 9.05
C GLU A 154 -10.73 -40.73 9.49
N ASP A 155 -10.01 -41.52 8.70
CA ASP A 155 -9.56 -42.87 9.10
C ASP A 155 -8.61 -42.80 10.30
N PHE A 156 -7.71 -41.82 10.32
CA PHE A 156 -6.84 -41.56 11.46
C PHE A 156 -7.65 -41.21 12.73
N LEU A 157 -8.65 -40.33 12.60
CA LEU A 157 -9.57 -40.00 13.68
C LEU A 157 -10.35 -41.22 14.19
N TYR A 158 -10.82 -42.06 13.26
CA TYR A 158 -11.60 -43.25 13.58
C TYR A 158 -10.78 -44.29 14.33
N ILE A 159 -9.51 -44.51 13.94
CA ILE A 159 -8.62 -45.45 14.61
C ILE A 159 -8.33 -45.01 16.04
N ASN A 160 -8.10 -43.71 16.27
CA ASN A 160 -7.71 -43.22 17.59
C ASN A 160 -8.89 -43.02 18.54
N TRP A 161 -10.03 -42.55 18.03
CA TRP A 161 -11.16 -42.11 18.87
C TRP A 161 -12.52 -42.62 18.41
N SER A 162 -12.60 -43.43 17.35
CA SER A 162 -13.87 -43.93 16.77
C SER A 162 -14.83 -42.84 16.31
N VAL A 163 -14.28 -41.69 15.88
CA VAL A 163 -15.00 -40.52 15.34
C VAL A 163 -14.63 -40.31 13.87
N ARG A 164 -15.49 -39.64 13.10
CA ARG A 164 -15.25 -39.35 11.66
C ARG A 164 -15.11 -37.86 11.35
N ASP A 165 -15.23 -37.04 12.37
CA ASP A 165 -15.08 -35.59 12.33
C ASP A 165 -14.18 -35.18 13.50
N ASP A 166 -13.59 -34.00 13.39
CA ASP A 166 -12.81 -33.42 14.47
C ASP A 166 -13.63 -32.56 15.43
N ASP A 167 -14.94 -32.37 15.20
CA ASP A 167 -15.85 -31.61 16.08
C ASP A 167 -15.84 -32.14 17.51
N SER A 168 -15.85 -33.47 17.64
CA SER A 168 -15.92 -34.18 18.92
C SER A 168 -14.56 -34.40 19.59
N VAL A 169 -13.45 -34.03 18.94
CA VAL A 169 -12.08 -34.08 19.48
C VAL A 169 -11.39 -32.71 19.51
N PHE A 170 -12.07 -31.68 19.01
CA PHE A 170 -11.68 -30.28 19.01
C PHE A 170 -11.97 -29.61 20.35
N GLN A 171 -11.02 -28.80 20.82
CA GLN A 171 -11.16 -28.04 22.05
C GLN A 171 -12.22 -26.92 21.98
N ASP A 172 -13.37 -27.13 22.65
CA ASP A 172 -14.27 -26.02 23.00
C ASP A 172 -13.62 -25.14 24.09
N PRO A 173 -13.31 -23.85 23.81
CA PRO A 173 -12.74 -22.95 24.80
C PRO A 173 -13.66 -22.66 26.00
N GLY A 174 -14.94 -23.05 25.93
CA GLY A 174 -15.96 -22.87 26.96
C GLY A 174 -16.14 -24.03 27.95
N ASP A 175 -15.56 -25.21 27.70
CA ASP A 175 -15.71 -26.40 28.55
C ASP A 175 -14.36 -26.91 29.10
N PRO A 176 -14.06 -26.74 30.40
CA PRO A 176 -12.83 -27.26 31.02
C PRO A 176 -12.82 -28.78 31.24
N SER A 177 -13.95 -29.47 31.04
CA SER A 177 -14.14 -30.90 31.33
C SER A 177 -13.63 -31.80 30.21
N SER A 178 -13.31 -31.20 29.07
CA SER A 178 -13.18 -31.90 27.83
C SER A 178 -11.73 -32.31 27.55
N GLY A 179 -11.46 -33.61 27.61
CA GLY A 179 -10.15 -34.21 27.38
C GLY A 179 -9.76 -34.20 25.91
N TYR A 180 -9.43 -33.03 25.37
CA TYR A 180 -9.17 -32.81 23.95
C TYR A 180 -7.69 -32.84 23.55
N PHE A 181 -7.46 -33.20 22.29
CA PHE A 181 -6.13 -33.37 21.68
C PHE A 181 -5.85 -32.32 20.58
N PHE A 182 -6.87 -31.69 19.97
CA PHE A 182 -6.70 -30.74 18.86
C PHE A 182 -7.19 -29.32 19.15
N THR A 183 -6.50 -28.35 18.54
CA THR A 183 -6.70 -26.91 18.76
C THR A 183 -7.43 -26.21 17.61
N HIS A 184 -7.63 -26.91 16.48
CA HIS A 184 -8.23 -26.39 15.26
C HIS A 184 -9.18 -27.42 14.68
N HIS A 185 -10.22 -26.94 14.00
CA HIS A 185 -11.19 -27.74 13.26
C HIS A 185 -10.90 -27.62 11.76
N LEU A 186 -11.05 -28.71 11.01
CA LEU A 186 -10.95 -28.72 9.56
C LEU A 186 -12.22 -28.07 8.96
N PRO A 187 -12.11 -26.93 8.25
CA PRO A 187 -13.29 -26.29 7.68
C PRO A 187 -14.01 -27.18 6.65
N ASP A 188 -15.34 -27.25 6.72
CA ASP A 188 -16.18 -28.02 5.78
C ASP A 188 -16.05 -27.59 4.31
N THR A 189 -15.50 -26.40 4.06
CA THR A 189 -15.37 -25.82 2.73
C THR A 189 -13.92 -25.48 2.43
N LYS A 190 -13.50 -25.76 1.19
CA LYS A 190 -12.14 -25.51 0.67
C LYS A 190 -11.85 -24.02 0.46
N THR A 191 -11.89 -23.27 1.55
CA THR A 191 -11.54 -21.85 1.62
C THR A 191 -10.05 -21.69 1.91
N GLN A 192 -9.56 -20.45 1.91
CA GLN A 192 -8.19 -20.15 2.33
C GLN A 192 -7.84 -20.76 3.71
N GLN A 193 -8.81 -20.78 4.63
CA GLN A 193 -8.61 -21.35 5.97
C GLN A 193 -8.37 -22.86 5.91
N TYR A 194 -9.11 -23.59 5.08
CA TYR A 194 -8.90 -25.03 4.88
C TYR A 194 -7.47 -25.32 4.40
N TYR A 195 -7.03 -24.62 3.35
CA TYR A 195 -5.68 -24.78 2.81
C TYR A 195 -4.59 -24.31 3.80
N GLU A 196 -4.88 -23.34 4.67
CA GLU A 196 -3.96 -22.99 5.75
C GLU A 196 -3.85 -24.09 6.81
N MET A 197 -4.98 -24.66 7.23
CA MET A 197 -5.04 -25.67 8.29
C MET A 197 -4.20 -26.90 7.95
N ILE A 198 -4.47 -27.54 6.79
CA ILE A 198 -3.87 -28.82 6.38
C ILE A 198 -2.33 -28.79 6.26
N GLY A 199 -1.76 -27.60 6.09
CA GLY A 199 -0.30 -27.39 6.06
C GLY A 199 0.28 -26.94 7.39
N LYS A 200 -0.37 -26.00 8.07
CA LYS A 200 0.21 -25.30 9.23
C LYS A 200 0.26 -26.16 10.48
N TYR A 201 -0.73 -27.03 10.71
CA TYR A 201 -0.83 -27.79 11.96
C TYR A 201 -0.54 -29.27 11.76
N ASN A 202 0.28 -29.84 12.65
CA ASN A 202 0.65 -31.25 12.61
C ASN A 202 -0.54 -32.20 12.78
N GLN A 203 -1.62 -31.77 13.43
CA GLN A 203 -2.83 -32.58 13.60
C GLN A 203 -3.43 -33.08 12.27
N PHE A 204 -3.22 -32.36 11.16
CA PHE A 204 -3.75 -32.74 9.84
C PHE A 204 -2.76 -33.56 9.00
N VAL A 205 -1.64 -34.01 9.59
CA VAL A 205 -0.55 -34.68 8.85
C VAL A 205 -0.99 -35.98 8.19
N PHE A 206 -1.89 -36.74 8.82
CA PHE A 206 -2.37 -38.04 8.30
C PHE A 206 -3.23 -37.95 7.03
N GLY A 207 -3.71 -36.76 6.68
CA GLY A 207 -4.37 -36.55 5.39
C GLY A 207 -3.42 -36.61 4.20
N TRP A 208 -2.10 -36.42 4.40
CA TRP A 208 -1.12 -36.43 3.32
C TRP A 208 -0.83 -37.84 2.80
N ALA A 209 -0.73 -37.98 1.47
CA ALA A 209 -0.62 -39.26 0.79
C ALA A 209 0.64 -40.07 1.14
N ASP A 210 1.74 -39.39 1.48
CA ASP A 210 3.02 -40.00 1.85
C ASP A 210 3.08 -40.52 3.30
N VAL A 211 2.09 -40.17 4.12
CA VAL A 211 2.02 -40.61 5.51
C VAL A 211 1.32 -41.97 5.59
N ALA A 212 2.00 -42.99 6.10
CA ALA A 212 1.39 -44.31 6.26
C ALA A 212 0.14 -44.24 7.17
N PRO A 213 -0.99 -44.88 6.79
CA PRO A 213 -2.15 -44.98 7.67
C PRO A 213 -1.79 -45.68 8.99
N LEU A 214 -2.42 -45.27 10.08
CA LEU A 214 -2.31 -46.01 11.33
C LEU A 214 -2.95 -47.40 11.19
N THR A 215 -2.42 -48.38 11.91
CA THR A 215 -3.00 -49.73 12.01
C THR A 215 -3.49 -50.06 13.42
N SER A 216 -3.18 -49.20 14.38
CA SER A 216 -3.56 -49.32 15.78
C SER A 216 -3.65 -47.91 16.39
N PRO A 217 -4.44 -47.71 17.46
CA PRO A 217 -4.54 -46.43 18.13
C PRO A 217 -3.16 -45.93 18.62
N ASP A 218 -2.84 -44.70 18.24
CA ASP A 218 -1.70 -43.90 18.70
C ASP A 218 -2.11 -42.41 18.68
N PRO A 219 -2.66 -41.89 19.80
CA PRO A 219 -3.15 -40.50 19.90
C PRO A 219 -2.06 -39.45 19.67
N ASP A 220 -0.80 -39.79 19.99
CA ASP A 220 0.33 -38.86 19.94
C ASP A 220 1.07 -38.93 18.58
N ALA A 221 0.62 -39.79 17.66
CA ALA A 221 1.30 -40.03 16.38
C ALA A 221 1.52 -38.76 15.55
N THR A 222 0.68 -37.75 15.70
CA THR A 222 0.80 -36.46 14.98
C THR A 222 2.03 -35.65 15.40
N GLU A 223 2.56 -35.85 16.62
CA GLU A 223 3.73 -35.13 17.12
C GLU A 223 5.05 -35.62 16.50
N HIS A 224 5.08 -36.89 16.07
CA HIS A 224 6.29 -37.55 15.57
C HIS A 224 6.23 -37.86 14.07
N THR A 225 5.08 -37.64 13.43
CA THR A 225 4.90 -37.87 12.01
C THR A 225 5.34 -36.68 11.19
N THR A 226 6.20 -36.93 10.20
CA THR A 226 6.61 -35.93 9.20
C THR A 226 6.10 -36.35 7.82
N SER A 227 5.83 -35.35 6.99
CA SER A 227 5.38 -35.55 5.60
C SER A 227 6.23 -34.66 4.69
N ALA A 228 6.96 -35.27 3.76
CA ALA A 228 7.72 -34.55 2.76
C ALA A 228 6.78 -33.79 1.81
N MET A 229 5.60 -34.35 1.53
CA MET A 229 4.60 -33.71 0.69
C MET A 229 4.02 -32.45 1.35
N ARG A 230 3.78 -32.51 2.67
CA ARG A 230 3.36 -31.34 3.45
C ARG A 230 4.44 -30.27 3.51
N LEU A 231 5.70 -30.64 3.68
CA LEU A 231 6.81 -29.68 3.67
C LEU A 231 6.91 -28.98 2.31
N HIS A 232 6.83 -29.73 1.21
CA HIS A 232 6.80 -29.16 -0.13
C HIS A 232 5.61 -28.22 -0.34
N TYR A 233 4.41 -28.61 0.11
CA TYR A 233 3.23 -27.75 0.10
C TYR A 233 3.44 -26.44 0.87
N MET A 234 4.07 -26.51 2.05
CA MET A 234 4.37 -25.33 2.85
C MET A 234 5.39 -24.41 2.17
N ASP A 235 6.36 -24.95 1.45
CA ASP A 235 7.28 -24.15 0.62
C ASP A 235 6.54 -23.43 -0.52
N MET A 236 5.62 -24.12 -1.22
CA MET A 236 4.80 -23.49 -2.26
C MET A 236 3.92 -22.36 -1.69
N ARG A 237 3.35 -22.55 -0.50
CA ARG A 237 2.61 -21.50 0.22
C ARG A 237 3.51 -20.33 0.61
N HIS A 238 4.75 -20.61 1.04
CA HIS A 238 5.72 -19.57 1.34
C HIS A 238 6.02 -18.73 0.10
N ASP A 239 6.22 -19.34 -1.05
CA ASP A 239 6.45 -18.62 -2.31
C ASP A 239 5.27 -17.72 -2.70
N ALA A 240 4.04 -18.19 -2.52
CA ALA A 240 2.84 -17.36 -2.74
C ALA A 240 2.82 -16.16 -1.78
N ASN A 241 3.11 -16.38 -0.50
CA ASN A 241 3.18 -15.30 0.50
C ASN A 241 4.27 -14.27 0.15
N VAL A 242 5.43 -14.71 -0.32
CA VAL A 242 6.50 -13.79 -0.77
C VAL A 242 6.02 -12.89 -1.91
N ALA A 243 5.24 -13.41 -2.86
CA ALA A 243 4.66 -12.59 -3.92
C ALA A 243 3.63 -11.58 -3.36
N TYR A 244 2.74 -12.01 -2.45
CA TYR A 244 1.80 -11.11 -1.80
C TYR A 244 2.47 -10.05 -0.92
N ASP A 245 3.58 -10.36 -0.27
CA ASP A 245 4.37 -9.41 0.52
C ASP A 245 4.97 -8.32 -0.38
N ARG A 246 5.47 -8.68 -1.58
CA ARG A 246 5.95 -7.71 -2.58
C ARG A 246 4.82 -6.84 -3.13
N ALA A 247 3.64 -7.42 -3.36
CA ALA A 247 2.45 -6.66 -3.72
C ALA A 247 2.08 -5.66 -2.62
N THR A 248 2.09 -6.10 -1.37
CA THR A 248 1.82 -5.26 -0.19
C THR A 248 2.84 -4.13 -0.05
N ALA A 249 4.13 -4.42 -0.26
CA ALA A 249 5.18 -3.40 -0.28
C ALA A 249 4.92 -2.34 -1.36
N SER A 250 4.45 -2.74 -2.54
CA SER A 250 4.07 -1.82 -3.62
C SER A 250 2.92 -0.91 -3.22
N LEU A 251 1.90 -1.44 -2.54
CA LEU A 251 0.80 -0.63 -1.97
C LEU A 251 1.32 0.37 -0.91
N MET A 252 2.25 -0.04 -0.05
CA MET A 252 2.86 0.87 0.93
C MET A 252 3.59 2.03 0.24
N VAL A 253 4.32 1.74 -0.84
CA VAL A 253 4.99 2.77 -1.65
C VAL A 253 3.98 3.74 -2.26
N MET A 254 2.85 3.24 -2.80
CA MET A 254 1.76 4.10 -3.30
C MET A 254 1.23 5.03 -2.21
N MET A 255 0.89 4.49 -1.04
CA MET A 255 0.39 5.30 0.08
C MET A 255 1.38 6.39 0.49
N ALA A 256 2.66 6.05 0.59
CA ALA A 256 3.71 7.03 0.88
C ALA A 256 3.84 8.07 -0.24
N ASN A 257 3.76 7.66 -1.50
CA ASN A 257 3.83 8.52 -2.67
C ASN A 257 2.70 9.57 -2.66
N HIS A 258 1.46 9.15 -2.38
CA HIS A 258 0.31 10.05 -2.22
C HIS A 258 0.54 11.12 -1.15
N LEU A 259 0.97 10.72 0.05
CA LEU A 259 1.19 11.65 1.15
C LEU A 259 2.35 12.61 0.87
N VAL A 260 3.50 12.09 0.44
CA VAL A 260 4.68 12.90 0.12
C VAL A 260 4.36 13.87 -1.02
N SER A 261 3.66 13.41 -2.06
CA SER A 261 3.24 14.27 -3.17
C SER A 261 2.29 15.38 -2.71
N ALA A 262 1.30 15.08 -1.85
CA ALA A 262 0.37 16.07 -1.33
C ALA A 262 1.07 17.18 -0.53
N PHE A 263 1.94 16.81 0.41
CA PHE A 263 2.71 17.78 1.20
C PHE A 263 3.70 18.58 0.34
N GLU A 264 4.38 17.92 -0.60
CA GLU A 264 5.31 18.60 -1.51
C GLU A 264 4.58 19.63 -2.38
N ALA A 265 3.38 19.32 -2.88
CA ALA A 265 2.55 20.25 -3.64
C ALA A 265 2.14 21.46 -2.80
N ALA A 266 1.76 21.25 -1.53
CA ALA A 266 1.44 22.32 -0.60
C ALA A 266 2.63 23.26 -0.38
N PHE A 267 3.83 22.70 -0.17
CA PHE A 267 5.06 23.48 -0.01
C PHE A 267 5.45 24.21 -1.30
N SER A 268 5.29 23.57 -2.47
CA SER A 268 5.53 24.19 -3.76
C SER A 268 4.59 25.37 -4.00
N ALA A 269 3.31 25.26 -3.64
CA ALA A 269 2.36 26.38 -3.71
C ALA A 269 2.75 27.53 -2.78
N LYS A 270 3.14 27.23 -1.53
CA LYS A 270 3.61 28.25 -0.58
C LYS A 270 4.87 28.97 -1.10
N ARG A 271 5.83 28.21 -1.63
CA ARG A 271 7.06 28.75 -2.21
C ARG A 271 6.79 29.61 -3.43
N HIS A 272 5.86 29.20 -4.30
CA HIS A 272 5.39 29.99 -5.44
C HIS A 272 4.84 31.34 -4.98
N ASN A 273 3.94 31.33 -4.00
CA ASN A 273 3.34 32.55 -3.46
C ASN A 273 4.37 33.48 -2.80
N ASN A 274 5.34 32.91 -2.05
CA ASN A 274 6.39 33.70 -1.42
C ASN A 274 7.33 34.36 -2.45
N ARG A 275 7.60 33.70 -3.58
CA ARG A 275 8.40 34.27 -4.68
C ARG A 275 7.67 35.42 -5.35
N LEU A 276 6.39 35.25 -5.68
CA LEU A 276 5.57 36.34 -6.20
C LEU A 276 5.61 37.55 -5.27
N ALA A 277 5.41 37.34 -3.96
CA ALA A 277 5.45 38.42 -2.98
C ALA A 277 6.83 39.12 -2.91
N ALA A 278 7.93 38.37 -3.01
CA ALA A 278 9.29 38.91 -3.00
C ALA A 278 9.63 39.69 -4.28
N ASP A 279 9.14 39.22 -5.44
CA ASP A 279 9.37 39.85 -6.75
C ASP A 279 8.47 41.09 -6.97
N GLY A 280 7.63 41.44 -5.98
CA GLY A 280 6.67 42.55 -6.05
C GLY A 280 5.44 42.24 -6.90
N GLY A 281 5.23 40.96 -7.25
CA GLY A 281 4.01 40.44 -7.84
C GLY A 281 2.96 40.19 -6.76
N GLY A 282 1.77 40.78 -6.96
CA GLY A 282 0.70 40.77 -5.97
C GLY A 282 0.29 42.17 -5.51
N PHE A 283 -0.76 42.21 -4.70
CA PHE A 283 -1.29 43.46 -4.15
C PHE A 283 -0.33 43.99 -3.08
N SER A 284 0.34 45.11 -3.36
CA SER A 284 1.20 45.80 -2.40
C SER A 284 0.60 47.15 -2.02
N ILE A 285 0.48 47.38 -0.72
CA ILE A 285 0.14 48.68 -0.14
C ILE A 285 1.42 49.26 0.45
N ARG A 286 1.86 50.42 -0.04
CA ARG A 286 2.98 51.16 0.56
C ARG A 286 2.55 52.57 0.92
N ALA A 287 2.81 52.96 2.17
CA ALA A 287 2.76 54.36 2.56
C ALA A 287 4.00 55.07 2.04
N VAL A 288 3.80 56.13 1.26
CA VAL A 288 4.85 56.95 0.65
C VAL A 288 4.57 58.40 1.00
N LYS A 289 5.61 59.20 1.25
CA LYS A 289 5.43 60.64 1.45
C LYS A 289 5.42 61.30 0.08
N ALA A 290 4.29 61.89 -0.30
CA ALA A 290 4.20 62.72 -1.51
C ALA A 290 4.53 64.16 -1.13
N GLN A 291 5.36 64.82 -1.94
CA GLN A 291 5.76 66.21 -1.72
C GLN A 291 5.25 67.08 -2.86
N SER A 292 4.49 68.12 -2.52
CA SER A 292 4.06 69.16 -3.45
C SER A 292 4.49 70.50 -2.86
N GLY A 293 5.45 71.16 -3.50
CA GLY A 293 6.08 72.37 -2.94
C GLY A 293 6.83 72.08 -1.63
N ARG A 294 6.46 72.80 -0.55
CA ARG A 294 7.05 72.64 0.81
C ARG A 294 6.24 71.72 1.73
N GLU A 295 5.11 71.22 1.28
CA GLU A 295 4.21 70.42 2.13
C GLU A 295 4.34 68.94 1.81
N GLN A 296 4.41 68.13 2.87
CA GLN A 296 4.46 66.66 2.79
C GLN A 296 3.15 66.08 3.29
N PHE A 297 2.53 65.23 2.49
CA PHE A 297 1.31 64.53 2.87
C PHE A 297 1.52 63.01 2.78
N PRO A 298 0.93 62.24 3.72
CA PRO A 298 0.97 60.79 3.64
C PRO A 298 0.12 60.34 2.45
N MET A 299 0.75 59.63 1.51
CA MET A 299 0.07 59.01 0.38
C MET A 299 0.11 57.50 0.51
N LEU A 300 -1.02 56.86 0.23
CA LEU A 300 -1.17 55.42 0.22
C LEU A 300 -1.15 54.95 -1.23
N THR A 301 -0.07 54.29 -1.66
CA THR A 301 0.06 53.79 -3.03
C THR A 301 -0.28 52.31 -3.05
N MET A 302 -1.35 51.98 -3.75
CA MET A 302 -1.73 50.60 -4.06
C MET A 302 -1.13 50.23 -5.41
N ARG A 303 -0.30 49.18 -5.45
CA ARG A 303 0.21 48.62 -6.70
C ARG A 303 -0.26 47.18 -6.81
N TYR A 304 -1.02 46.91 -7.86
CA TYR A 304 -1.34 45.56 -8.31
C TYR A 304 -0.57 45.32 -9.61
N ARG A 305 0.32 44.33 -9.60
CA ARG A 305 1.06 43.89 -10.80
C ARG A 305 0.71 42.43 -11.07
N PHE A 306 0.18 42.20 -12.27
CA PHE A 306 -0.14 40.88 -12.85
C PHE A 306 1.12 40.18 -13.31
#